data_AF-A0AAN8MCC5-F1
#
_entry.id   AF-A0AAN8MCC5-F1
#
_cell.length_a   1.000
_cell.length_b   1.000
_cell.length_c   1.000
_cell.angle_alpha   90.00
_cell.angle_beta   90.00
_cell.angle_gamma   90.00
#
_symmetry.space_group_name_H-M   'P 1'
#
loop_
_entity.id
_entity.type
_entity.pdbx_description
1 polymer ?
#
loop_
_entity_poly.entity_id
_entity_poly.type
_entity_poly.pdbx_seq_one_letter_code
_entity_poly.pdbx_strand_id
1 'polypeptide(L)'
;MKHDFLQEYSEWKKDSPDMTLPGVYIGLMDQLNSFSRVIVTSTQELCEKLLSNYIETLKESCNNDKIIKTTVHEIIADKHMTVPDPKTRDDFLKYAAPVSFDADTAHKFLRLTEENRKVTNTTPWQQPYPSVLERFENWRQVLATESFYVGRHYFEVEMSGEGTHVGLTYKSIDRKGPKNNSCITGNDFSWCLQWNGRSFSAWHSDVETPLKVEKFTRIGVYVDYSCGLLAFYGVDDGVGMTLIHKYKAEFLEPLYPAFWLSKKENVVILVGPGEPLTPKISSPPNSPPNTDVAPSSRFTVSSVVDQ
;
A
#
# COMPACT_ATOMS: atom_id res chain seq x y z
N MET A 1 66.45 4.07 2.75
CA MET A 1 65.87 2.74 2.49
C MET A 1 64.65 2.76 1.54
N LYS A 2 64.48 3.79 0.69
CA LYS A 2 63.53 3.81 -0.45
C LYS A 2 64.19 4.21 -1.77
N HIS A 3 65.49 4.52 -1.74
CA HIS A 3 66.27 4.95 -2.91
C HIS A 3 66.93 3.77 -3.64
N ASP A 4 67.25 2.68 -2.94
CA ASP A 4 67.90 1.50 -3.53
C ASP A 4 66.99 0.71 -4.47
N PHE A 5 65.69 0.62 -4.16
CA PHE A 5 64.78 -0.26 -4.91
C PHE A 5 64.51 0.23 -6.34
N LEU A 6 64.43 1.55 -6.54
CA LEU A 6 64.23 2.15 -7.86
C LEU A 6 65.50 2.07 -8.70
N GLN A 7 66.66 2.07 -8.06
CA GLN A 7 67.95 1.95 -8.73
C GLN A 7 68.23 0.50 -9.14
N GLU A 8 67.99 -0.47 -8.25
CA GLU A 8 68.02 -1.91 -8.57
C GLU A 8 67.05 -2.28 -9.69
N TYR A 9 65.83 -1.74 -9.68
CA TYR A 9 64.84 -1.99 -10.74
C TYR A 9 65.29 -1.40 -12.09
N SER A 10 65.95 -0.24 -12.08
CA SER A 10 66.46 0.41 -13.29
C SER A 10 67.69 -0.29 -13.88
N GLU A 11 68.54 -0.87 -13.03
CA GLU A 11 69.72 -1.66 -13.42
C GLU A 11 69.31 -3.04 -13.94
N TRP A 12 68.35 -3.72 -13.27
CA TRP A 12 67.78 -4.99 -13.74
C TRP A 12 67.12 -4.86 -15.13
N LYS A 13 66.44 -3.74 -15.38
CA LYS A 13 65.81 -3.46 -16.68
C LYS A 13 66.81 -3.07 -17.78
N LYS A 14 68.03 -2.65 -17.40
CA LYS A 14 69.10 -2.31 -18.35
C LYS A 14 69.88 -3.55 -18.82
N ASP A 15 69.96 -4.57 -17.96
CA ASP A 15 70.65 -5.84 -18.24
C ASP A 15 69.73 -6.94 -18.80
N SER A 16 68.42 -6.69 -18.91
CA SER A 16 67.53 -7.61 -19.62
C SER A 16 67.73 -7.45 -21.13
N PRO A 17 68.14 -8.49 -21.88
CA PRO A 17 68.13 -8.43 -23.34
C PRO A 17 66.72 -8.05 -23.77
N ASP A 18 66.62 -7.18 -24.77
CA ASP A 18 65.37 -6.71 -25.37
C ASP A 18 64.55 -7.94 -25.82
N MET A 19 63.74 -8.46 -24.90
CA MET A 19 62.88 -9.62 -25.10
C MET A 19 61.71 -9.14 -25.94
N THR A 20 62.00 -8.89 -27.21
CA THR A 20 61.03 -9.10 -28.26
C THR A 20 60.46 -10.49 -28.04
N LEU A 21 59.23 -10.54 -27.51
CA LEU A 21 58.55 -11.79 -27.21
C LEU A 21 58.64 -12.67 -28.45
N PRO A 22 59.16 -13.92 -28.34
CA PRO A 22 59.30 -14.78 -29.51
C PRO A 22 57.98 -14.82 -30.29
N GLY A 23 58.00 -14.82 -31.62
CA GLY A 23 56.78 -14.81 -32.43
C GLY A 23 55.77 -15.92 -32.06
N VAL A 24 56.25 -17.00 -31.42
CA VAL A 24 55.45 -18.07 -30.81
C VAL A 24 54.56 -17.57 -29.66
N TYR A 25 55.07 -16.70 -28.78
CA TYR A 25 54.30 -16.13 -27.67
C TYR A 25 53.24 -15.13 -28.14
N ILE A 26 53.58 -14.30 -29.15
CA ILE A 26 52.62 -13.40 -29.79
C ILE A 26 51.50 -14.21 -30.47
N GLY A 27 51.88 -15.27 -31.21
CA GLY A 27 50.91 -16.19 -31.82
C GLY A 27 49.98 -16.89 -30.81
N LEU A 28 50.50 -17.29 -29.64
CA LEU A 28 49.68 -17.87 -28.57
C LEU A 28 48.69 -16.87 -27.95
N MET A 29 49.12 -15.61 -27.77
CA MET A 29 48.23 -14.55 -27.27
C MET A 29 47.14 -14.18 -28.28
N ASP A 30 47.46 -14.16 -29.58
CA ASP A 30 46.47 -13.94 -30.64
C ASP A 30 45.44 -15.07 -30.71
N GLN A 31 45.88 -16.32 -30.55
CA GLN A 31 44.98 -17.47 -30.44
C GLN A 31 44.08 -17.37 -29.21
N LEU A 32 44.63 -17.04 -28.04
CA LEU A 32 43.85 -16.88 -26.80
C LEU A 32 42.81 -15.76 -26.92
N ASN A 33 43.18 -14.63 -27.52
CA ASN A 33 42.27 -13.52 -27.80
C ASN A 33 41.17 -13.90 -28.79
N SER A 34 41.51 -14.70 -29.81
CA SER A 34 40.53 -15.26 -30.75
C SER A 34 39.52 -16.16 -30.03
N PHE A 35 39.97 -17.08 -29.18
CA PHE A 35 39.08 -17.93 -28.38
C PHE A 35 38.22 -17.10 -27.43
N SER A 36 38.80 -16.11 -26.74
CA SER A 36 38.07 -15.22 -25.84
C SER A 36 36.95 -14.47 -26.59
N ARG A 37 37.23 -13.94 -27.78
CA ARG A 37 36.23 -13.27 -28.62
C ARG A 37 35.10 -14.20 -29.05
N VAL A 38 35.43 -15.43 -29.47
CA VAL A 38 34.42 -16.42 -29.87
C VAL A 38 33.53 -16.78 -28.69
N ILE A 39 34.10 -17.01 -27.50
CA ILE A 39 33.34 -17.31 -26.28
C ILE A 39 32.42 -16.15 -25.94
N VAL A 40 32.94 -14.91 -25.87
CA VAL A 40 32.14 -13.72 -25.54
C VAL A 40 31.00 -13.53 -26.53
N THR A 41 31.28 -13.64 -27.83
CA THR A 41 30.26 -13.46 -28.88
C THR A 41 29.19 -14.55 -28.81
N SER A 42 29.61 -15.80 -28.67
CA SER A 42 28.67 -16.93 -28.56
C SER A 42 27.81 -16.84 -27.30
N THR A 43 28.38 -16.40 -26.17
CA THR A 43 27.64 -16.16 -24.93
C THR A 43 26.65 -15.00 -25.09
N GLN A 44 27.05 -13.91 -25.73
CA GLN A 44 26.18 -12.77 -26.01
C GLN A 44 24.96 -13.20 -26.85
N GLU A 45 25.20 -13.92 -27.95
CA GLU A 45 24.14 -14.41 -28.84
C GLU A 45 23.19 -15.38 -28.12
N LEU A 46 23.72 -16.29 -27.30
CA LEU A 46 22.91 -17.20 -26.49
C LEU A 46 22.04 -16.44 -25.48
N CYS A 47 22.59 -15.42 -24.81
CA CYS A 47 21.85 -14.58 -23.89
C CYS A 47 20.73 -13.80 -24.58
N GLU A 48 21.00 -13.20 -25.74
CA GLU A 48 20.00 -12.48 -26.54
C GLU A 48 18.89 -13.41 -27.03
N LYS A 49 19.25 -14.62 -27.47
CA LYS A 49 18.27 -15.63 -27.90
C LYS A 49 17.43 -16.15 -26.75
N LEU A 50 18.03 -16.38 -25.58
CA LEU A 50 17.33 -16.76 -24.35
C LEU A 50 16.33 -15.68 -23.91
N LEU A 51 16.77 -14.42 -23.87
CA LEU A 51 15.92 -13.28 -23.52
C LEU A 51 14.75 -13.12 -24.49
N SER A 52 15.02 -13.20 -25.80
CA SER A 52 13.99 -13.08 -26.83
C SER A 52 12.95 -14.20 -26.71
N ASN A 53 13.40 -15.45 -26.57
CA ASN A 53 12.51 -16.60 -26.41
C ASN A 53 11.67 -16.51 -25.12
N TYR A 54 12.28 -16.08 -24.01
CA TYR A 54 11.56 -15.85 -22.75
C TYR A 54 10.49 -14.77 -22.90
N ILE A 55 10.82 -13.64 -23.53
CA ILE A 55 9.87 -12.53 -23.78
C ILE A 55 8.71 -12.99 -24.69
N GLU A 56 8.99 -13.73 -25.76
CA GLU A 56 7.96 -14.27 -26.67
C GLU A 56 7.03 -15.23 -25.93
N THR A 57 7.59 -16.15 -25.15
CA THR A 57 6.82 -17.10 -24.33
C THR A 57 5.89 -16.36 -23.35
N LEU A 58 6.39 -15.31 -22.69
CA LEU A 58 5.58 -14.48 -21.79
C LEU A 58 4.48 -13.71 -22.54
N LYS A 59 4.76 -13.18 -23.73
CA LYS A 59 3.76 -12.49 -24.56
C LYS A 59 2.64 -13.44 -24.98
N GLU A 60 2.98 -14.66 -25.38
CA GLU A 60 2.01 -15.70 -25.74
C GLU A 60 1.14 -16.09 -24.55
N SER A 61 1.72 -16.30 -23.36
CA SER A 61 0.94 -16.58 -22.15
C SER A 61 0.00 -15.42 -21.80
N CYS A 62 0.47 -14.16 -21.89
CA CYS A 62 -0.38 -13.00 -21.65
C CYS A 62 -1.50 -12.86 -22.70
N ASN A 63 -1.27 -13.23 -23.96
CA ASN A 63 -2.32 -13.23 -24.99
C ASN A 63 -3.37 -14.30 -24.71
N ASN A 64 -2.96 -15.49 -24.27
CA ASN A 64 -3.89 -16.54 -23.85
C ASN A 64 -4.71 -16.10 -22.63
N ASP A 65 -4.08 -15.48 -21.63
CA ASP A 65 -4.78 -14.92 -20.48
C ASP A 65 -5.78 -13.83 -20.87
N LYS A 66 -5.44 -12.97 -21.84
CA LYS A 66 -6.37 -11.97 -22.38
C LYS A 66 -7.58 -12.63 -23.05
N ILE A 67 -7.38 -13.65 -23.88
CA ILE A 67 -8.47 -14.39 -24.52
C ILE A 67 -9.38 -15.04 -23.46
N ILE A 68 -8.79 -15.67 -22.44
CA ILE A 68 -9.53 -16.27 -21.32
C ILE A 68 -10.29 -15.18 -20.55
N LYS A 69 -9.64 -14.06 -20.21
CA LYS A 69 -10.29 -12.91 -19.57
C LYS A 69 -11.46 -12.41 -20.42
N THR A 70 -11.30 -12.18 -21.72
CA THR A 70 -12.37 -11.71 -22.61
C THR A 70 -13.53 -12.71 -22.64
N THR A 71 -13.24 -14.01 -22.81
CA THR A 71 -14.28 -15.05 -22.85
C THR A 71 -15.03 -15.16 -21.52
N VAL A 72 -14.33 -15.07 -20.40
CA VAL A 72 -14.94 -15.07 -19.06
C VAL A 72 -15.76 -13.80 -18.83
N HIS A 73 -15.27 -12.63 -19.25
CA HIS A 73 -16.02 -11.38 -19.18
C HIS A 73 -17.31 -11.45 -20.00
N GLU A 74 -17.30 -12.02 -21.22
CA GLU A 74 -18.50 -12.22 -22.04
C GLU A 74 -19.51 -13.17 -21.36
N ILE A 75 -19.06 -14.31 -20.83
CA ILE A 75 -19.93 -15.28 -20.13
C ILE A 75 -20.53 -14.66 -18.85
N ILE A 76 -19.74 -13.86 -18.12
CA ILE A 76 -20.21 -13.17 -16.91
C ILE A 76 -21.17 -12.04 -17.28
N ALA A 77 -20.89 -11.25 -18.32
CA ALA A 77 -21.75 -10.17 -18.79
C ALA A 77 -23.14 -10.71 -19.18
N ASP A 78 -23.20 -11.86 -19.85
CA ASP A 78 -24.47 -12.51 -20.24
C ASP A 78 -25.30 -12.97 -19.02
N LYS A 79 -24.64 -13.31 -17.90
CA LYS A 79 -25.28 -13.62 -16.62
C LYS A 79 -25.58 -12.40 -15.74
N HIS A 80 -24.91 -11.27 -15.96
CA HIS A 80 -24.99 -10.07 -15.10
C HIS A 80 -26.15 -9.13 -15.48
N MET A 81 -26.78 -9.33 -16.65
CA MET A 81 -27.94 -8.56 -17.14
C MET A 81 -29.21 -8.63 -16.26
N THR A 82 -29.20 -9.34 -15.12
CA THR A 82 -30.39 -9.51 -14.27
C THR A 82 -30.24 -9.05 -12.80
N VAL A 83 -29.05 -8.66 -12.32
CA VAL A 83 -28.88 -8.32 -10.89
C VAL A 83 -28.81 -6.80 -10.69
N PRO A 84 -29.82 -6.16 -10.06
CA PRO A 84 -29.84 -4.72 -9.86
C PRO A 84 -28.68 -4.25 -8.99
N ASP A 85 -28.31 -2.97 -9.16
CA ASP A 85 -27.31 -2.32 -8.31
C ASP A 85 -27.82 -2.21 -6.87
N PRO A 86 -26.98 -2.51 -5.87
CA PRO A 86 -27.35 -2.39 -4.46
C PRO A 86 -27.68 -0.94 -4.09
N LYS A 87 -28.72 -0.75 -3.26
CA LYS A 87 -29.16 0.59 -2.81
C LYS A 87 -29.14 0.73 -1.30
N THR A 88 -29.56 -0.30 -0.58
CA THR A 88 -29.57 -0.31 0.89
C THR A 88 -28.32 -1.00 1.43
N ARG A 89 -27.98 -0.74 2.70
CA ARG A 89 -26.87 -1.44 3.37
C ARG A 89 -27.04 -2.96 3.29
N ASP A 90 -28.26 -3.46 3.47
CA ASP A 90 -28.57 -4.90 3.36
C ASP A 90 -28.32 -5.44 1.95
N ASP A 91 -28.53 -4.65 0.90
CA ASP A 91 -28.20 -5.05 -0.46
C ASP A 91 -26.68 -5.15 -0.66
N PHE A 92 -25.90 -4.20 -0.11
CA PHE A 92 -24.44 -4.25 -0.17
C PHE A 92 -23.88 -5.44 0.61
N LEU A 93 -24.45 -5.74 1.78
CA LEU A 93 -24.02 -6.84 2.64
C LEU A 93 -24.21 -8.23 2.00
N LYS A 94 -25.04 -8.37 0.95
CA LYS A 94 -25.12 -9.60 0.14
C LYS A 94 -23.81 -9.92 -0.59
N TYR A 95 -22.96 -8.92 -0.80
CA TYR A 95 -21.65 -9.03 -1.43
C TYR A 95 -20.50 -8.88 -0.42
N ALA A 96 -20.79 -9.00 0.87
CA ALA A 96 -19.79 -8.82 1.91
C ALA A 96 -18.64 -9.83 1.77
N ALA A 97 -17.43 -9.32 1.67
CA ALA A 97 -16.21 -10.11 1.62
C ALA A 97 -15.46 -10.00 2.96
N PRO A 98 -14.95 -11.11 3.52
CA PRO A 98 -14.02 -11.04 4.64
C PRO A 98 -12.73 -10.38 4.17
N VAL A 99 -12.23 -9.43 4.96
CA VAL A 99 -10.97 -8.72 4.69
C VAL A 99 -10.13 -8.74 5.97
N SER A 100 -8.84 -9.01 5.82
CA SER A 100 -7.85 -9.01 6.90
C SER A 100 -6.57 -8.30 6.45
N PHE A 101 -5.88 -7.61 7.35
CA PHE A 101 -4.60 -6.96 7.04
C PHE A 101 -3.47 -7.99 6.87
N ASP A 102 -2.66 -7.81 5.84
CA ASP A 102 -1.47 -8.64 5.59
C ASP A 102 -0.27 -8.12 6.39
N ALA A 103 0.18 -8.91 7.36
CA ALA A 103 1.33 -8.60 8.21
C ALA A 103 2.67 -8.53 7.44
N ASP A 104 2.78 -9.19 6.30
CA ASP A 104 3.99 -9.16 5.48
C ASP A 104 4.12 -7.84 4.73
N THR A 105 3.00 -7.20 4.36
CA THR A 105 3.00 -5.89 3.70
C THR A 105 3.11 -4.72 4.67
N ALA A 106 2.63 -4.89 5.91
CA ALA A 106 2.51 -3.81 6.89
C ALA A 106 3.85 -3.09 7.16
N HIS A 107 3.85 -1.76 7.00
CA HIS A 107 5.00 -0.94 7.35
C HIS A 107 5.38 -1.10 8.84
N LYS A 108 6.67 -1.01 9.19
CA LYS A 108 7.18 -1.29 10.56
C LYS A 108 6.58 -0.40 11.66
N PHE A 109 6.07 0.79 11.34
CA PHE A 109 5.37 1.66 12.30
C PHE A 109 3.88 1.36 12.45
N LEU A 110 3.34 0.41 11.70
CA LEU A 110 1.96 -0.03 11.84
C LEU A 110 1.92 -1.26 12.74
N ARG A 111 0.97 -1.28 13.67
CA ARG A 111 0.72 -2.43 14.54
C ARG A 111 -0.62 -3.04 14.17
N LEU A 112 -0.57 -4.31 13.80
CA LEU A 112 -1.75 -5.15 13.61
C LEU A 112 -2.19 -5.79 14.93
N THR A 113 -3.49 -5.74 15.20
CA THR A 113 -4.13 -6.31 16.40
C THR A 113 -5.51 -6.88 16.02
N GLU A 114 -6.20 -7.51 16.98
CA GLU A 114 -7.56 -8.02 16.79
C GLU A 114 -7.64 -8.99 15.60
N GLU A 115 -6.73 -9.98 15.58
CA GLU A 115 -6.65 -11.00 14.51
C GLU A 115 -6.46 -10.36 13.12
N ASN A 116 -5.59 -9.35 13.05
CA ASN A 116 -5.32 -8.57 11.84
C ASN A 116 -6.55 -7.82 11.28
N ARG A 117 -7.56 -7.52 12.11
CA ARG A 117 -8.68 -6.64 11.72
C ARG A 117 -8.46 -5.19 12.07
N LYS A 118 -7.47 -4.86 12.89
CA LYS A 118 -7.17 -3.49 13.30
C LYS A 118 -5.73 -3.13 13.05
N VAL A 119 -5.51 -1.96 12.48
CA VAL A 119 -4.19 -1.36 12.26
C VAL A 119 -4.10 0.00 12.96
N THR A 120 -3.03 0.20 13.73
CA THR A 120 -2.74 1.47 14.42
C THR A 120 -1.35 1.96 14.02
N ASN A 121 -1.19 3.26 13.78
CA ASN A 121 0.12 3.86 13.58
C ASN A 121 0.79 4.18 14.93
N THR A 122 1.84 3.42 15.27
CA THR A 122 2.58 3.50 16.54
C THR A 122 3.87 4.33 16.44
N THR A 123 4.01 5.21 15.44
CA THR A 123 5.20 6.07 15.28
C THR A 123 5.53 6.79 16.61
N PRO A 124 6.80 6.77 17.08
CA PRO A 124 8.02 6.28 16.42
C PRO A 124 8.42 4.83 16.78
N TRP A 125 7.56 4.05 17.42
CA TRP A 125 7.88 2.67 17.80
C TRP A 125 7.67 1.69 16.65
N GLN A 126 8.71 0.96 16.30
CA GLN A 126 8.67 -0.09 15.28
C GLN A 126 8.17 -1.41 15.87
N GLN A 127 7.34 -2.11 15.11
CA GLN A 127 6.93 -3.47 15.39
C GLN A 127 8.00 -4.45 14.89
N PRO A 128 8.18 -5.59 15.58
CA PRO A 128 9.24 -6.55 15.32
C PRO A 128 8.92 -7.46 14.11
N TYR A 129 8.52 -6.86 12.99
CA TYR A 129 8.19 -7.62 11.79
C TYR A 129 9.45 -8.12 11.06
N PRO A 130 9.40 -9.33 10.46
CA PRO A 130 10.50 -9.86 9.68
C PRO A 130 10.75 -9.02 8.42
N SER A 131 12.01 -9.03 7.95
CA SER A 131 12.36 -8.40 6.69
C SER A 131 11.92 -9.31 5.53
N VAL A 132 10.90 -8.87 4.80
CA VAL A 132 10.35 -9.55 3.61
C VAL A 132 10.22 -8.54 2.46
N LEU A 133 10.21 -9.03 1.22
CA LEU A 133 10.18 -8.17 0.03
C LEU A 133 8.86 -7.40 -0.12
N GLU A 134 7.76 -7.97 0.37
CA GLU A 134 6.42 -7.40 0.27
C GLU A 134 6.17 -6.20 1.22
N ARG A 135 7.10 -5.93 2.15
CA ARG A 135 6.90 -4.93 3.20
C ARG A 135 7.08 -3.52 2.67
N PHE A 136 6.11 -2.65 2.94
CA PHE A 136 6.28 -1.22 2.69
C PHE A 136 7.37 -0.63 3.59
N GLU A 137 8.34 0.08 2.99
CA GLU A 137 9.47 0.68 3.71
C GLU A 137 9.38 2.19 3.86
N ASN A 138 8.77 2.88 2.90
CA ASN A 138 8.75 4.36 2.85
C ASN A 138 7.45 4.93 3.43
N TRP A 139 6.32 4.36 3.02
CA TRP A 139 4.99 4.83 3.39
C TRP A 139 4.38 3.91 4.43
N ARG A 140 3.65 4.50 5.38
CA ARG A 140 2.97 3.77 6.47
C ARG A 140 1.70 3.08 5.96
N GLN A 141 1.91 2.15 5.03
CA GLN A 141 0.88 1.44 4.28
C GLN A 141 0.80 -0.02 4.70
N VAL A 142 -0.37 -0.60 4.44
CA VAL A 142 -0.65 -2.04 4.57
C VAL A 142 -1.69 -2.42 3.52
N LEU A 143 -1.56 -3.61 2.94
CA LEU A 143 -2.58 -4.22 2.11
C LEU A 143 -3.41 -5.22 2.90
N ALA A 144 -4.58 -5.56 2.39
CA ALA A 144 -5.27 -6.76 2.80
C ALA A 144 -4.68 -8.01 2.17
N THR A 145 -4.93 -9.16 2.80
CA THR A 145 -4.54 -10.48 2.29
C THR A 145 -5.39 -10.88 1.08
N GLU A 146 -6.68 -10.56 1.12
CA GLU A 146 -7.67 -10.91 0.12
C GLU A 146 -7.63 -9.94 -1.08
N SER A 147 -8.04 -10.44 -2.25
CA SER A 147 -8.12 -9.65 -3.49
C SER A 147 -9.44 -9.85 -4.21
N PHE A 148 -9.85 -8.84 -4.96
CA PHE A 148 -11.09 -8.82 -5.73
C PHE A 148 -10.76 -8.83 -7.22
N TYR A 149 -11.18 -9.88 -7.91
CA TYR A 149 -10.82 -10.11 -9.32
C TYR A 149 -11.96 -10.65 -10.19
N VAL A 150 -13.10 -11.02 -9.60
CA VAL A 150 -14.31 -11.46 -10.32
C VAL A 150 -15.55 -11.04 -9.53
N GLY A 151 -16.57 -10.52 -10.22
CA GLY A 151 -17.88 -10.24 -9.62
C GLY A 151 -17.91 -9.02 -8.72
N ARG A 152 -18.84 -9.03 -7.76
CA ARG A 152 -19.14 -7.90 -6.86
C ARG A 152 -18.65 -8.20 -5.44
N HIS A 153 -18.00 -7.23 -4.80
CA HIS A 153 -17.44 -7.34 -3.45
C HIS A 153 -17.78 -6.09 -2.65
N TYR A 154 -17.96 -6.25 -1.34
CA TYR A 154 -18.22 -5.17 -0.41
C TYR A 154 -17.49 -5.40 0.91
N PHE A 155 -16.91 -4.37 1.50
CA PHE A 155 -16.41 -4.41 2.87
C PHE A 155 -16.58 -3.05 3.56
N GLU A 156 -16.65 -3.05 4.89
CA GLU A 156 -16.78 -1.84 5.70
C GLU A 156 -15.53 -1.60 6.54
N VAL A 157 -15.14 -0.34 6.69
CA VAL A 157 -14.03 0.07 7.55
C VAL A 157 -14.41 1.24 8.42
N GLU A 158 -13.91 1.26 9.65
CA GLU A 158 -13.94 2.43 10.51
C GLU A 158 -12.57 3.12 10.49
N MET A 159 -12.59 4.43 10.24
CA MET A 159 -11.37 5.23 10.11
C MET A 159 -11.35 6.31 11.19
N SER A 160 -10.23 6.43 11.89
CA SER A 160 -10.02 7.45 12.91
C SER A 160 -8.68 8.16 12.72
N GLY A 161 -8.72 9.49 12.89
CA GLY A 161 -7.59 10.39 12.72
C GLY A 161 -7.51 10.98 11.32
N GLU A 162 -7.05 12.23 11.26
CA GLU A 162 -6.73 12.92 10.02
C GLU A 162 -5.56 12.25 9.30
N GLY A 163 -5.62 12.25 7.96
CA GLY A 163 -4.57 11.71 7.10
C GLY A 163 -4.65 10.19 6.97
N THR A 164 -5.83 9.62 7.22
CA THR A 164 -6.15 8.22 6.95
C THR A 164 -6.68 8.04 5.54
N HIS A 165 -6.28 6.95 4.90
CA HIS A 165 -6.63 6.64 3.52
C HIS A 165 -7.12 5.19 3.43
N VAL A 166 -8.14 4.99 2.61
CA VAL A 166 -8.63 3.67 2.21
C VAL A 166 -8.76 3.66 0.69
N GLY A 167 -8.33 2.58 0.06
CA GLY A 167 -8.38 2.44 -1.39
C GLY A 167 -8.23 1.00 -1.82
N LEU A 168 -8.08 0.83 -3.13
CA LEU A 168 -7.66 -0.43 -3.72
C LEU A 168 -6.50 -0.19 -4.68
N THR A 169 -5.61 -1.17 -4.78
CA THR A 169 -4.42 -1.13 -5.61
C THR A 169 -4.12 -2.50 -6.20
N TYR A 170 -3.37 -2.54 -7.30
CA TYR A 170 -2.78 -3.78 -7.79
C TYR A 170 -1.63 -4.25 -6.91
N LYS A 171 -1.35 -5.56 -6.95
CA LYS A 171 -0.25 -6.13 -6.17
C LYS A 171 1.12 -5.62 -6.64
N SER A 172 1.21 -5.17 -7.89
CA SER A 172 2.39 -4.60 -8.54
C SER A 172 2.86 -3.26 -7.97
N ILE A 173 2.14 -2.67 -7.00
CA ILE A 173 2.60 -1.46 -6.30
C ILE A 173 3.98 -1.65 -5.65
N ASP A 174 4.86 -0.67 -5.88
CA ASP A 174 6.22 -0.71 -5.34
C ASP A 174 6.22 -0.70 -3.80
N ARG A 175 7.00 -1.57 -3.19
CA ARG A 175 7.13 -1.65 -1.71
C ARG A 175 8.16 -0.67 -1.15
N LYS A 176 9.09 -0.23 -2.00
CA LYS A 176 10.26 0.57 -1.65
C LYS A 176 10.43 1.73 -2.61
N GLY A 177 11.10 2.79 -2.15
CA GLY A 177 11.56 3.88 -3.00
C GLY A 177 10.79 5.19 -2.80
N PRO A 178 11.47 6.35 -2.93
CA PRO A 178 10.86 7.66 -2.78
C PRO A 178 10.22 8.07 -4.11
N LYS A 179 8.93 7.78 -4.31
CA LYS A 179 8.13 8.24 -5.46
C LYS A 179 6.65 7.86 -5.30
N ASN A 180 5.84 8.43 -6.18
CA ASN A 180 4.41 8.19 -6.37
C ASN A 180 4.06 6.71 -6.60
N ASN A 181 4.96 5.92 -7.20
CA ASN A 181 4.70 4.51 -7.52
C ASN A 181 4.54 3.61 -6.29
N SER A 182 5.17 3.96 -5.16
CA SER A 182 5.07 3.18 -3.92
C SER A 182 3.94 3.66 -3.01
N CYS A 183 3.21 4.71 -3.37
CA CYS A 183 2.11 5.28 -2.60
C CYS A 183 0.76 5.07 -3.32
N ILE A 184 -0.28 4.65 -2.60
CA ILE A 184 -1.63 4.42 -3.14
C ILE A 184 -2.31 5.67 -3.72
N THR A 185 -1.75 6.86 -3.48
CA THR A 185 -2.27 8.12 -4.03
C THR A 185 -1.60 8.53 -5.33
N GLY A 186 -0.40 8.00 -5.63
CA GLY A 186 0.48 8.56 -6.64
C GLY A 186 0.47 7.85 -8.00
N ASN A 187 -0.08 6.64 -8.09
CA ASN A 187 -0.02 5.83 -9.31
C ASN A 187 -1.40 5.68 -9.98
N ASP A 188 -1.39 5.24 -11.23
CA ASP A 188 -2.56 5.03 -12.10
C ASP A 188 -3.21 3.65 -11.95
N PHE A 189 -2.69 2.81 -11.06
CA PHE A 189 -3.23 1.49 -10.70
C PHE A 189 -3.73 1.43 -9.26
N SER A 190 -3.95 2.60 -8.64
CA SER A 190 -4.53 2.74 -7.30
C SER A 190 -5.65 3.79 -7.31
N TRP A 191 -6.67 3.54 -6.51
CA TRP A 191 -7.81 4.41 -6.34
C TRP A 191 -8.10 4.56 -4.85
N CYS A 192 -8.08 5.79 -4.37
CA CYS A 192 -8.02 6.05 -2.95
C CYS A 192 -9.01 7.14 -2.51
N LEU A 193 -9.51 7.01 -1.29
CA LEU A 193 -10.27 8.01 -0.56
C LEU A 193 -9.50 8.38 0.71
N GLN A 194 -9.28 9.67 0.92
CA GLN A 194 -8.58 10.23 2.07
C GLN A 194 -9.55 11.02 2.96
N TRP A 195 -9.41 10.87 4.28
CA TRP A 195 -9.98 11.81 5.25
C TRP A 195 -8.89 12.77 5.74
N ASN A 196 -8.97 14.04 5.37
CA ASN A 196 -7.98 15.07 5.73
C ASN A 196 -8.32 15.84 7.03
N GLY A 197 -9.29 15.36 7.81
CA GLY A 197 -9.72 16.03 9.04
C GLY A 197 -10.79 17.10 8.85
N ARG A 198 -11.00 17.58 7.62
CA ARG A 198 -12.04 18.56 7.28
C ARG A 198 -13.05 18.02 6.27
N SER A 199 -12.55 17.35 5.23
CA SER A 199 -13.34 16.79 4.14
C SER A 199 -12.70 15.52 3.62
N PHE A 200 -13.45 14.79 2.79
CA PHE A 200 -12.87 13.73 1.98
C PHE A 200 -12.14 14.30 0.75
N SER A 201 -11.12 13.59 0.28
CA SER A 201 -10.48 13.81 -1.02
C SER A 201 -10.35 12.48 -1.75
N ALA A 202 -10.67 12.46 -3.04
CA ALA A 202 -10.41 11.35 -3.94
C ALA A 202 -9.00 11.48 -4.53
N TRP A 203 -8.25 10.38 -4.58
CA TRP A 203 -6.88 10.32 -5.09
C TRP A 203 -6.73 9.22 -6.16
N HIS A 204 -6.14 9.59 -7.29
CA HIS A 204 -5.75 8.68 -8.36
C HIS A 204 -4.67 9.33 -9.23
N SER A 205 -3.62 8.60 -9.61
CA SER A 205 -2.55 9.09 -10.48
C SER A 205 -1.93 10.42 -10.03
N ASP A 206 -1.69 10.58 -8.72
CA ASP A 206 -1.13 11.78 -8.09
C ASP A 206 -2.04 13.02 -8.16
N VAL A 207 -3.31 12.84 -8.52
CA VAL A 207 -4.30 13.93 -8.56
C VAL A 207 -5.21 13.84 -7.35
N GLU A 208 -5.20 14.89 -6.54
CA GLU A 208 -6.18 15.12 -5.46
C GLU A 208 -7.44 15.81 -6.00
N THR A 209 -8.60 15.23 -5.71
CA THR A 209 -9.90 15.84 -5.97
C THR A 209 -10.66 16.02 -4.65
N PRO A 210 -10.69 17.23 -4.07
CA PRO A 210 -11.43 17.50 -2.84
C PRO A 210 -12.94 17.29 -3.00
N LEU A 211 -13.56 16.61 -2.04
CA LEU A 211 -14.97 16.26 -2.03
C LEU A 211 -15.72 17.08 -0.96
N LYS A 212 -16.89 17.63 -1.33
CA LYS A 212 -17.75 18.39 -0.42
C LYS A 212 -18.70 17.47 0.34
N VAL A 213 -18.14 16.51 1.07
CA VAL A 213 -18.89 15.50 1.82
C VAL A 213 -18.50 15.57 3.29
N GLU A 214 -19.51 15.50 4.17
CA GLU A 214 -19.33 15.50 5.62
C GLU A 214 -18.62 14.23 6.12
N LYS A 215 -18.17 14.27 7.38
CA LYS A 215 -17.45 13.15 8.00
C LYS A 215 -18.37 11.93 8.17
N PHE A 216 -17.89 10.78 7.70
CA PHE A 216 -18.41 9.47 8.07
C PHE A 216 -17.38 8.72 8.91
N THR A 217 -17.83 8.06 9.98
CA THR A 217 -16.97 7.20 10.81
C THR A 217 -16.72 5.87 10.12
N ARG A 218 -17.77 5.32 9.48
CA ARG A 218 -17.72 4.06 8.76
C ARG A 218 -17.86 4.28 7.25
N ILE A 219 -16.95 3.68 6.51
CA ILE A 219 -16.87 3.74 5.05
C ILE A 219 -17.12 2.35 4.49
N GLY A 220 -18.13 2.23 3.65
CA GLY A 220 -18.38 1.06 2.82
C GLY A 220 -17.64 1.18 1.50
N VAL A 221 -16.95 0.13 1.09
CA VAL A 221 -16.21 0.06 -0.18
C VAL A 221 -16.83 -1.04 -1.02
N TYR A 222 -17.37 -0.66 -2.18
CA TYR A 222 -18.03 -1.55 -3.13
C TYR A 222 -17.26 -1.64 -4.43
N VAL A 223 -17.05 -2.85 -4.91
CA VAL A 223 -16.38 -3.16 -6.17
C VAL A 223 -17.33 -3.98 -7.03
N ASP A 224 -17.57 -3.56 -8.26
CA ASP A 224 -18.08 -4.41 -9.33
C ASP A 224 -16.96 -4.56 -10.36
N TYR A 225 -16.22 -5.66 -10.26
CA TYR A 225 -15.02 -5.87 -11.07
C TYR A 225 -15.36 -5.97 -12.55
N SER A 226 -16.45 -6.68 -12.88
CA SER A 226 -16.90 -6.90 -14.25
C SER A 226 -17.35 -5.61 -14.94
N CYS A 227 -17.95 -4.68 -14.18
CA CYS A 227 -18.37 -3.38 -14.70
C CYS A 227 -17.30 -2.28 -14.54
N GLY A 228 -16.13 -2.60 -14.00
CA GLY A 228 -15.06 -1.63 -13.78
C GLY A 228 -15.44 -0.51 -12.80
N LEU A 229 -16.25 -0.83 -11.78
CA LEU A 229 -16.76 0.16 -10.82
C LEU A 229 -16.12 -0.05 -9.45
N LEU A 230 -15.60 1.03 -8.87
CA LEU A 230 -15.22 1.12 -7.47
C LEU A 230 -15.95 2.31 -6.85
N ALA A 231 -16.69 2.10 -5.77
CA ALA A 231 -17.46 3.14 -5.11
C ALA A 231 -17.26 3.12 -3.59
N PHE A 232 -17.20 4.32 -3.01
CA PHE A 232 -17.07 4.57 -1.59
C PHE A 232 -18.35 5.19 -1.05
N TYR A 233 -18.85 4.65 0.05
CA TYR A 233 -20.09 5.05 0.69
C TYR A 233 -19.84 5.40 2.16
N GLY A 234 -20.47 6.46 2.64
CA GLY A 234 -20.64 6.72 4.05
C GLY A 234 -21.80 5.88 4.58
N VAL A 235 -21.56 5.17 5.70
CA VAL A 235 -22.56 4.32 6.35
C VAL A 235 -23.01 4.99 7.65
N ASP A 236 -24.29 5.33 7.74
CA ASP A 236 -24.91 5.91 8.94
C ASP A 236 -26.27 5.24 9.20
N ASP A 237 -26.57 4.89 10.46
CA ASP A 237 -27.79 4.12 10.82
C ASP A 237 -29.07 4.92 10.56
N GLY A 238 -29.02 6.26 10.59
CA GLY A 238 -30.19 7.12 10.38
C GLY A 238 -30.43 7.52 8.92
N VAL A 239 -29.35 7.64 8.13
CA VAL A 239 -29.41 8.13 6.74
C VAL A 239 -29.26 6.98 5.73
N GLY A 240 -28.64 5.86 6.13
CA GLY A 240 -28.33 4.73 5.27
C GLY A 240 -27.01 4.89 4.52
N MET A 241 -27.00 4.49 3.25
CA MET A 241 -25.80 4.52 2.38
C MET A 241 -25.73 5.84 1.62
N THR A 242 -24.69 6.64 1.87
CA THR A 242 -24.44 7.91 1.14
C THR A 242 -23.24 7.76 0.22
N LEU A 243 -23.40 7.94 -1.09
CA LEU A 243 -22.28 7.89 -2.03
C LEU A 243 -21.31 9.04 -1.76
N ILE A 244 -20.05 8.72 -1.45
CA ILE A 244 -18.97 9.69 -1.27
C ILE A 244 -18.29 9.95 -2.61
N HIS A 245 -17.86 8.87 -3.27
CA HIS A 245 -17.15 8.94 -4.55
C HIS A 245 -17.23 7.61 -5.30
N LYS A 246 -17.05 7.65 -6.62
CA LYS A 246 -16.88 6.44 -7.43
C LYS A 246 -15.88 6.65 -8.56
N TYR A 247 -15.09 5.63 -8.82
CA TYR A 247 -14.21 5.50 -9.96
C TYR A 247 -14.82 4.53 -10.97
N LYS A 248 -14.62 4.84 -12.26
CA LYS A 248 -14.85 3.91 -13.36
C LYS A 248 -13.52 3.68 -14.06
N ALA A 249 -13.08 2.44 -14.11
CA ALA A 249 -11.83 2.04 -14.74
C ALA A 249 -11.91 0.59 -15.22
N GLU A 250 -11.16 0.25 -16.26
CA GLU A 250 -10.96 -1.14 -16.63
C GLU A 250 -9.91 -1.76 -15.70
N PHE A 251 -10.28 -2.75 -14.92
CA PHE A 251 -9.36 -3.40 -13.98
C PHE A 251 -8.57 -4.51 -14.68
N LEU A 252 -7.23 -4.41 -14.64
CA LEU A 252 -6.33 -5.31 -15.36
C LEU A 252 -5.77 -6.42 -14.46
N GLU A 253 -5.65 -6.17 -13.16
CA GLU A 253 -5.15 -7.09 -12.15
C GLU A 253 -6.15 -7.23 -10.98
N PRO A 254 -6.02 -8.27 -10.13
CA PRO A 254 -6.74 -8.32 -8.86
C PRO A 254 -6.52 -7.07 -8.02
N LEU A 255 -7.60 -6.54 -7.46
CA LEU A 255 -7.59 -5.37 -6.59
C LEU A 255 -7.43 -5.79 -5.13
N TYR A 256 -6.42 -5.24 -4.45
CA TYR A 256 -6.18 -5.44 -3.02
C TYR A 256 -6.64 -4.20 -2.26
N PRO A 257 -7.50 -4.34 -1.22
CA PRO A 257 -7.73 -3.26 -0.27
C PRO A 257 -6.41 -2.74 0.30
N ALA A 258 -6.27 -1.42 0.32
CA ALA A 258 -5.02 -0.75 0.66
C ALA A 258 -5.27 0.44 1.58
N PHE A 259 -4.40 0.62 2.54
CA PHE A 259 -4.59 1.59 3.61
C PHE A 259 -3.31 2.35 3.89
N TRP A 260 -3.44 3.66 4.12
CA TRP A 260 -2.31 4.51 4.52
C TRP A 260 -2.67 5.36 5.75
N LEU A 261 -1.88 5.18 6.81
CA LEU A 261 -2.05 5.85 8.09
C LEU A 261 -0.88 6.81 8.30
N SER A 262 -1.04 8.07 7.89
CA SER A 262 0.09 9.01 7.82
C SER A 262 0.54 9.54 9.20
N LYS A 263 -0.39 9.74 10.14
CA LYS A 263 -0.12 10.36 11.45
C LYS A 263 -0.17 9.35 12.60
N LYS A 264 0.54 9.66 13.69
CA LYS A 264 0.52 8.89 14.94
C LYS A 264 -0.91 8.77 15.47
N GLU A 265 -1.27 7.62 16.05
CA GLU A 265 -2.60 7.31 16.57
C GLU A 265 -3.72 7.28 15.50
N ASN A 266 -3.39 7.36 14.21
CA ASN A 266 -4.34 6.96 13.18
C ASN A 266 -4.70 5.48 13.40
N VAL A 267 -5.97 5.15 13.24
CA VAL A 267 -6.50 3.79 13.39
C VAL A 267 -7.43 3.48 12.23
N VAL A 268 -7.32 2.28 11.69
CA VAL A 268 -8.32 1.69 10.79
C VAL A 268 -8.73 0.32 11.33
N ILE A 269 -10.03 0.06 11.34
CA ILE A 269 -10.62 -1.22 11.76
C ILE A 269 -11.46 -1.76 10.61
N LEU A 270 -11.18 -3.00 10.20
CA LEU A 270 -12.00 -3.77 9.27
C LEU A 270 -13.20 -4.32 10.05
N VAL A 271 -14.38 -3.90 9.63
CA VAL A 271 -15.64 -4.21 10.32
C VAL A 271 -16.18 -5.53 9.80
N GLY A 272 -16.63 -6.39 10.71
CA GLY A 272 -17.29 -7.65 10.33
C GLY A 272 -18.60 -7.40 9.56
N PRO A 273 -18.97 -8.27 8.60
CA PRO A 273 -20.22 -8.13 7.87
C PRO A 273 -21.42 -8.02 8.81
N GLY A 274 -22.18 -6.93 8.70
CA GLY A 274 -23.39 -6.70 9.50
C GLY A 274 -23.15 -6.27 10.95
N GLU A 275 -21.91 -6.03 11.38
CA GLU A 275 -21.67 -5.48 12.72
C GLU A 275 -22.36 -4.11 12.88
N PRO A 276 -23.02 -3.83 14.03
CA PRO A 276 -23.68 -2.54 14.28
C PRO A 276 -22.70 -1.37 14.21
N LEU A 277 -23.16 -0.16 13.90
CA LEU A 277 -22.33 1.04 14.06
C LEU A 277 -21.99 1.25 15.53
N THR A 278 -20.76 1.65 15.83
CA THR A 278 -20.44 2.15 17.17
C THR A 278 -21.17 3.48 17.38
N PRO A 279 -21.86 3.70 18.52
CA PRO A 279 -22.51 4.97 18.81
C PRO A 279 -21.53 6.14 18.69
N LYS A 280 -21.93 7.24 18.03
CA LYS A 280 -21.18 8.50 18.07
C LYS A 280 -21.04 8.91 19.54
N ILE A 281 -19.87 8.69 20.14
CA ILE A 281 -19.55 9.28 21.44
C ILE A 281 -19.45 10.79 21.21
N SER A 282 -20.54 11.50 21.51
CA SER A 282 -20.48 12.95 21.68
C SER A 282 -19.43 13.24 22.75
N SER A 283 -18.51 14.15 22.45
CA SER A 283 -17.52 14.69 23.39
C SER A 283 -18.16 14.95 24.76
N PRO A 284 -17.46 14.72 25.89
CA PRO A 284 -17.96 15.14 27.20
C PRO A 284 -18.26 16.65 27.18
N PRO A 285 -19.30 17.12 27.89
CA PRO A 285 -19.52 18.55 28.03
C PRO A 285 -18.28 19.20 28.66
N ASN A 286 -17.88 20.34 28.10
CA ASN A 286 -16.84 21.19 28.68
C ASN A 286 -17.10 21.41 30.18
N SER A 287 -16.00 21.32 30.93
CA SER A 287 -15.73 21.76 32.31
C SER A 287 -16.88 22.39 33.13
N PRO A 288 -17.07 21.96 34.39
CA PRO A 288 -18.09 22.55 35.27
C PRO A 288 -17.85 24.05 35.53
N PRO A 289 -18.89 24.81 35.88
CA PRO A 289 -18.74 26.24 36.14
C PRO A 289 -17.83 26.46 37.35
N ASN A 290 -16.89 27.40 37.23
CA ASN A 290 -16.13 27.93 38.36
C ASN A 290 -17.11 28.47 39.41
N THR A 291 -17.29 27.75 40.50
CA THR A 291 -17.80 28.34 41.75
C THR A 291 -16.62 28.98 42.46
N ASP A 292 -16.60 30.31 42.44
CA ASP A 292 -15.77 31.13 43.32
C ASP A 292 -16.01 30.73 44.79
N VAL A 293 -14.99 30.15 45.41
CA VAL A 293 -14.94 29.99 46.87
C VAL A 293 -14.05 31.10 47.42
N ALA A 294 -14.69 32.14 47.95
CA ALA A 294 -14.06 33.13 48.80
C ALA A 294 -13.66 32.50 50.16
N PRO A 295 -12.57 32.96 50.81
CA PRO A 295 -12.01 32.28 51.95
C PRO A 295 -12.81 32.50 53.25
N SER A 296 -12.89 31.41 54.02
CA SER A 296 -13.44 31.34 55.36
C SER A 296 -12.62 32.16 56.37
N SER A 297 -13.26 33.10 57.05
CA SER A 297 -12.95 33.42 58.45
C SER A 297 -14.09 34.23 59.08
N ARG A 298 -14.80 33.65 60.05
CA ARG A 298 -15.39 34.38 61.17
C ARG A 298 -15.67 33.42 62.32
N PHE A 299 -14.86 33.58 63.37
CA PHE A 299 -15.12 33.08 64.71
C PHE A 299 -16.48 33.58 65.21
N THR A 300 -17.28 32.69 65.79
CA THR A 300 -18.35 33.08 66.71
C THR A 300 -18.11 32.33 68.01
N VAL A 301 -17.68 33.07 69.03
CA VAL A 301 -17.80 32.66 70.44
C VAL A 301 -19.23 32.97 70.85
N SER A 302 -19.94 31.99 71.39
CA SER A 302 -21.17 32.24 72.13
C SER A 302 -21.22 31.34 73.34
N SER A 303 -21.14 31.99 74.48
CA SER A 303 -21.45 31.54 75.82
C SER A 303 -22.82 30.88 75.91
N VAL A 304 -22.91 29.77 76.63
CA VAL A 304 -24.14 29.37 77.32
C VAL A 304 -23.78 29.07 78.77
N VAL A 305 -24.54 29.71 79.66
CA VAL A 305 -24.51 29.68 81.11
C VAL A 305 -25.69 28.83 81.59
N ASP A 306 -25.44 28.03 82.63
CA ASP A 306 -26.33 27.40 83.62
C ASP A 306 -27.64 26.69 83.19
N GLN A 307 -27.68 25.36 83.39
CA GLN A 307 -28.23 24.71 84.61
C GLN A 307 -27.85 23.23 84.66
#